data_AF-A0A934EKR8-F1
#
_entry.id   AF-A0A934EKR8-F1
#
_cell.length_a   1.000
_cell.length_b   1.000
_cell.length_c   1.000
_cell.angle_alpha   90.00
_cell.angle_beta   90.00
_cell.angle_gamma   90.00
#
_symmetry.space_group_name_H-M   'P 1'
#
loop_
_entity.id
_entity.type
_entity.pdbx_description
1 polymer ?
#
loop_
_entity_poly.entity_id
_entity_poly.type
_entity_poly.pdbx_seq_one_letter_code
_entity_poly.pdbx_strand_id
1 'polypeptide(L)'
;MNVSSIVVKTTKDRLPEVIAGINSIDFCQVHFHDADGKIVATIEGENINDQMERLKVIQAIPFVFSAGLSFSYCEDELIRSLGEIEGHKLPAGLD
;
A
#
# COMPACT_ATOMS: atom_id res chain seq x y z
N MET A 1 -9.03 -2.00 -9.69
CA MET A 1 -8.88 -1.84 -8.22
C MET A 1 -7.43 -2.11 -7.84
N ASN A 2 -6.79 -1.17 -7.15
CA ASN A 2 -5.39 -1.28 -6.78
C ASN A 2 -5.25 -1.67 -5.30
N VAL A 3 -4.18 -2.38 -4.96
CA VAL A 3 -3.85 -2.73 -3.57
C VAL A 3 -2.37 -2.47 -3.30
N SER A 4 -2.07 -1.80 -2.19
CA SER A 4 -0.70 -1.52 -1.78
C SER A 4 -0.46 -1.92 -0.34
N SER A 5 0.71 -2.49 -0.07
CA SER A 5 1.20 -2.73 1.28
C SER A 5 1.98 -1.52 1.77
N ILE A 6 1.72 -1.14 3.03
CA ILE A 6 2.44 -0.10 3.74
C ILE A 6 3.10 -0.67 5.01
N VAL A 7 4.23 -0.06 5.38
CA VAL A 7 4.88 -0.27 6.67
C VAL A 7 4.74 1.01 7.48
N VAL A 8 4.14 0.89 8.66
CA VAL A 8 3.97 1.98 9.63
C VAL A 8 4.84 1.73 10.84
N LYS A 9 5.47 2.78 11.38
CA LYS A 9 6.26 2.74 12.61
C LYS A 9 5.65 3.66 13.66
N THR A 10 5.51 3.15 14.87
CA THR A 10 5.06 3.87 16.08
C THR A 10 5.83 3.35 17.30
N THR A 11 5.48 3.77 18.51
CA THR A 11 6.01 3.19 19.76
C THR A 11 5.14 2.04 20.25
N LYS A 12 5.75 1.11 20.99
CA LYS A 12 5.04 -0.04 21.56
C LYS A 12 3.86 0.32 22.48
N ASP A 13 3.92 1.45 23.18
CA ASP A 13 2.85 1.94 24.06
C ASP A 13 1.67 2.54 23.29
N ARG A 14 1.86 2.91 22.02
CA ARG A 14 0.85 3.52 21.14
C ARG A 14 0.34 2.59 20.06
N LEU A 15 0.90 1.40 19.97
CA LEU A 15 0.56 0.41 18.96
C LEU A 15 -0.95 0.09 18.89
N PRO A 16 -1.69 -0.12 20.00
CA PRO A 16 -3.14 -0.35 19.94
C PRO A 16 -3.91 0.85 19.37
N GLU A 17 -3.51 2.07 19.72
CA GLU A 17 -4.14 3.33 19.27
C GLU A 17 -3.92 3.53 17.77
N VAL A 18 -2.70 3.33 17.29
CA VAL A 18 -2.37 3.44 15.87
C VAL A 18 -3.06 2.36 15.03
N ILE A 19 -3.11 1.11 15.50
CA ILE A 19 -3.82 0.03 14.82
C ILE A 19 -5.31 0.34 14.71
N ALA A 20 -5.93 0.80 15.79
CA ALA A 20 -7.34 1.20 15.77
C ALA A 20 -7.57 2.37 14.80
N GLY A 21 -6.67 3.36 14.78
CA GLY A 21 -6.70 4.47 13.84
C GLY A 21 -6.65 3.99 12.38
N ILE A 22 -5.70 3.12 12.03
CA ILE A 22 -5.58 2.58 10.67
C ILE A 22 -6.83 1.78 10.26
N ASN A 23 -7.31 0.87 11.11
CA ASN A 23 -8.47 0.03 10.80
C ASN A 23 -9.80 0.81 10.80
N SER A 24 -9.81 2.05 11.28
CA SER A 24 -10.98 2.93 11.20
C SER A 24 -11.10 3.67 9.86
N ILE A 25 -10.05 3.63 9.04
CA ILE A 25 -10.04 4.24 7.71
C ILE A 25 -10.59 3.23 6.70
N ASP A 26 -11.59 3.64 5.93
CA ASP A 26 -12.15 2.80 4.88
C ASP A 26 -11.05 2.35 3.90
N PHE A 27 -11.12 1.07 3.51
CA PHE A 27 -10.17 0.42 2.60
C PHE A 27 -8.73 0.33 3.14
N CYS A 28 -8.56 0.36 4.47
CA CYS A 28 -7.29 0.10 5.14
C CYS A 28 -7.43 -1.08 6.10
N GLN A 29 -6.45 -1.98 6.12
CA GLN A 29 -6.45 -3.13 7.03
C GLN A 29 -5.06 -3.46 7.54
N VAL A 30 -4.91 -3.56 8.86
CA VAL A 30 -3.70 -4.07 9.50
C VAL A 30 -3.69 -5.61 9.44
N HIS A 31 -2.58 -6.18 8.97
CA HIS A 31 -2.38 -7.63 8.85
C HIS A 31 -1.37 -8.18 9.84
N PHE A 32 -0.42 -7.36 10.23
CA PHE A 32 0.65 -7.76 11.14
C PHE A 32 1.15 -6.57 11.95
N HIS A 33 1.60 -6.86 13.17
CA HIS A 33 2.38 -5.94 13.96
C HIS A 33 3.38 -6.69 14.84
N ASP A 34 4.51 -6.07 15.17
CA ASP A 34 5.50 -6.61 16.12
C ASP A 34 5.46 -5.85 17.46
N ALA A 35 6.20 -6.36 18.46
CA ALA A 35 6.29 -5.76 19.79
C ALA A 35 7.11 -4.45 19.82
N ASP A 36 7.85 -4.15 18.74
CA ASP A 36 8.74 -2.99 18.63
C ASP A 36 8.06 -1.77 18.00
N GLY A 37 6.80 -1.91 17.58
CA GLY A 37 6.03 -0.79 17.03
C GLY A 37 5.97 -0.77 15.49
N LYS A 38 6.34 -1.85 14.80
CA LYS A 38 6.15 -1.96 13.35
C LYS A 38 4.80 -2.56 13.04
N ILE A 39 4.13 -2.01 12.04
CA ILE A 39 2.82 -2.44 11.58
C ILE A 39 2.89 -2.64 10.06
N VAL A 40 2.33 -3.73 9.56
CA VAL A 40 2.10 -3.97 8.13
C VAL A 40 0.61 -3.92 7.86
N ALA A 41 0.23 -3.09 6.91
CA ALA A 41 -1.16 -2.88 6.51
C ALA A 41 -1.30 -2.87 4.99
N THR A 42 -2.52 -3.07 4.49
CA THR A 42 -2.88 -2.78 3.11
C THR A 42 -3.73 -1.52 3.03
N ILE A 43 -3.60 -0.82 1.90
CA ILE A 43 -4.48 0.24 1.46
C ILE A 43 -5.03 -0.15 0.09
N GLU A 44 -6.34 -0.01 -0.09
CA GLU A 44 -7.04 -0.27 -1.35
C GLU A 44 -7.63 1.03 -1.90
N GLY A 45 -7.82 1.10 -3.21
CA GLY A 45 -8.39 2.26 -3.89
C GLY A 45 -8.57 2.02 -5.38
N GLU A 46 -9.47 2.76 -6.02
CA GLU A 46 -9.74 2.61 -7.45
C GLU A 46 -8.53 3.02 -8.27
N ASN A 47 -7.84 4.08 -7.84
CA ASN A 47 -6.64 4.59 -8.48
C ASN A 47 -5.53 4.90 -7.45
N ILE A 48 -4.34 5.25 -7.93
CA ILE A 48 -3.19 5.56 -7.07
C ILE A 48 -3.41 6.79 -6.19
N ASN A 49 -4.17 7.79 -6.64
CA ASN A 49 -4.42 9.01 -5.86
C ASN A 49 -5.26 8.69 -4.62
N ASP A 50 -6.28 7.85 -4.75
CA ASP A 50 -7.11 7.38 -3.65
C ASP A 50 -6.26 6.73 -2.54
N GLN A 51 -5.26 5.93 -2.94
CA GLN A 51 -4.34 5.28 -2.01
C GLN A 51 -3.38 6.30 -1.37
N MET A 52 -2.89 7.26 -2.14
CA MET A 52 -1.99 8.31 -1.63
C MET A 52 -2.70 9.23 -0.63
N GLU A 53 -3.99 9.51 -0.82
CA GLU A 53 -4.80 10.24 0.16
C GLU A 53 -4.94 9.47 1.47
N ARG A 54 -5.23 8.16 1.41
CA ARG A 54 -5.26 7.30 2.60
C ARG A 54 -3.91 7.22 3.30
N LEU A 55 -2.82 7.10 2.55
CA LEU A 55 -1.47 7.11 3.12
C LEU A 55 -1.20 8.42 3.87
N LYS A 56 -1.61 9.59 3.32
CA LYS A 56 -1.49 10.88 4.01
C LYS A 56 -2.30 10.92 5.30
N VAL A 57 -3.52 10.38 5.30
CA VAL A 57 -4.34 10.27 6.52
C VAL A 57 -3.64 9.40 7.55
N ILE A 58 -3.08 8.25 7.16
CA ILE A 58 -2.33 7.37 8.06
C ILE A 58 -1.08 8.07 8.62
N GLN A 59 -0.36 8.82 7.78
CA GLN A 59 0.80 9.61 8.22
C GLN A 59 0.44 10.71 9.23
N ALA A 60 -0.82 11.18 9.23
CA ALA A 60 -1.32 12.19 10.15
C ALA A 60 -1.88 11.61 11.46
N ILE A 61 -2.00 10.29 11.59
CA ILE A 61 -2.43 9.66 12.85
C ILE A 61 -1.43 10.00 13.97
N PRO A 62 -1.89 10.45 15.15
CA PRO A 62 -1.01 10.68 16.29
C PRO A 62 -0.10 9.49 16.58
N PHE A 63 1.15 9.78 16.93
CA PHE A 63 2.18 8.78 17.27
C PHE A 63 2.66 7.90 16.09
N VAL A 64 2.20 8.15 14.85
CA VAL A 64 2.85 7.61 13.66
C VAL A 64 4.14 8.39 13.38
N PHE A 65 5.28 7.70 13.37
CA PHE A 65 6.57 8.29 13.02
C PHE A 65 6.83 8.29 11.53
N SER A 66 6.43 7.20 10.87
CA SER A 66 6.57 7.04 9.44
C SER A 66 5.55 6.03 8.95
N ALA A 67 4.95 6.30 7.79
CA ALA A 67 4.23 5.31 7.01
C ALA A 67 4.71 5.41 5.56
N GLY A 68 5.06 4.28 4.96
CA GLY A 68 5.59 4.23 3.60
C GLY A 68 5.14 2.98 2.85
N LEU A 69 5.02 3.11 1.54
CA LEU A 69 4.70 2.00 0.63
C LEU A 69 5.87 1.02 0.56
N SER A 70 5.57 -0.28 0.63
CA SER A 70 6.54 -1.36 0.45
C SER A 70 6.35 -2.08 -0.87
N PHE A 71 5.10 -2.30 -1.30
CA PHE A 71 4.78 -2.96 -2.57
C PHE A 71 3.37 -2.54 -3.02
N SER A 72 3.14 -2.48 -4.33
CA SER A 72 1.87 -2.08 -4.92
C SER A 72 1.52 -2.97 -6.11
N TYR A 73 0.27 -3.42 -6.15
CA TYR A 73 -0.37 -3.97 -7.33
C TYR A 73 -1.26 -2.90 -7.96
N CYS A 74 -0.98 -2.59 -9.24
CA CYS A 74 -1.70 -1.59 -10.02
C CYS A 74 -2.20 -2.24 -11.32
N GLU A 75 -3.52 -2.41 -11.42
CA GLU A 75 -4.15 -3.12 -12.54
C GLU A 75 -3.98 -2.36 -13.87
N ASP A 76 -4.20 -1.04 -13.86
CA ASP A 76 -4.09 -0.19 -15.04
C ASP A 76 -2.65 -0.17 -15.60
N GLU A 77 -1.65 -0.11 -14.73
CA GLU A 77 -0.24 -0.16 -15.14
C GLU A 77 0.15 -1.52 -15.71
N LEU A 78 -0.41 -2.61 -15.16
CA LEU A 78 -0.20 -3.96 -15.67
C LEU A 78 -0.78 -4.11 -17.08
N ILE A 79 -2.02 -3.65 -17.30
CA ILE A 79 -2.67 -3.70 -18.62
C ILE A 79 -1.90 -2.87 -19.64
N ARG A 80 -1.45 -1.67 -19.27
CA ARG A 80 -0.62 -0.82 -20.15
C ARG A 80 0.68 -1.53 -20.54
N SER A 81 1.36 -2.12 -19.57
CA SER A 81 2.62 -2.84 -19.80
C SER A 81 2.42 -4.04 -20.74
N LEU A 82 1.30 -4.77 -20.60
CA LEU A 82 0.97 -5.87 -21.50
C LEU A 82 0.75 -5.39 -22.94
N GLY A 83 0.02 -4.28 -23.13
CA GLY A 83 -0.21 -3.70 -24.45
C GLY A 83 1.08 -3.23 -25.14
N GLU A 84 2.06 -2.72 -24.38
CA GLU A 84 3.38 -2.36 -24.89
C GLU A 84 4.18 -3.58 -25.39
N ILE A 85 4.07 -4.70 -24.66
CA ILE A 85 4.71 -5.98 -25.03
C ILE A 85 4.03 -6.57 -26.28
N GLU A 86 2.70 -6.61 -26.34
CA GLU A 86 1.99 -7.13 -27.51
C GLU A 86 2.23 -6.28 -28.78
N GLY A 87 2.41 -4.96 -28.61
CA GLY A 87 2.83 -4.05 -29.67
C GLY A 87 4.27 -4.28 -30.15
N HIS A 88 5.14 -4.80 -29.29
CA HIS A 88 6.47 -5.30 -29.66
C HIS A 88 6.37 -6.76 -30.11
N LYS A 89 6.25 -7.00 -31.42
CA LYS A 89 6.53 -8.35 -31.96
C LYS A 89 7.85 -8.84 -31.37
N LEU A 90 7.82 -10.01 -30.71
CA LEU A 90 9.03 -10.71 -30.31
C LEU A 90 10.00 -10.73 -31.50
N PRO A 91 11.30 -10.45 -31.28
CA PRO A 91 12.28 -10.54 -32.36
C PRO A 91 12.17 -11.92 -33.01
N ALA A 92 12.00 -11.95 -34.33
CA ALA A 92 11.78 -13.18 -35.08
C ALA A 92 12.87 -14.22 -34.74
N GLY A 93 12.45 -15.40 -34.24
CA GLY A 93 13.36 -16.50 -33.93
C GLY A 93 13.35 -17.01 -32.48
N LEU A 94 12.36 -16.64 -31.67
CA LEU A 94 12.10 -17.23 -30.35
C LEU A 94 10.65 -17.70 -30.30
N ASP A 95 10.38 -18.78 -31.03
CA ASP A 95 9.13 -19.56 -31.01
C ASP A 95 9.43 -20.93 -30.38
#